data_AF-A0A7C3MG54-F1
#
_entry.id   AF-A0A7C3MG54-F1
#
_cell.length_a   1.000
_cell.length_b   1.000
_cell.length_c   1.000
_cell.angle_alpha   90.00
_cell.angle_beta   90.00
_cell.angle_gamma   90.00
#
_symmetry.space_group_name_H-M   'P 1'
#
loop_
_entity.id
_entity.type
_entity.pdbx_description
1 polymer ?
#
loop_
_entity_poly.entity_id
_entity_poly.type
_entity_poly.pdbx_seq_one_letter_code
_entity_poly.pdbx_strand_id
1 'polypeptide(L)'
;METVRFDEMEEFNTPEGIMKPLFVSEKIAVIHLKIPSGLKVEPHSHSRDGLMILIKGKVKLNDIELKAIDLAYIPANFRVGMECKEEAESILISMNPEYKSLDELKSILRRLEG
;
A
#
# COMPACT_ATOMS: atom_id res chain seq x y z
N MET A 1 -21.88 -6.18 -4.71
CA MET A 1 -20.88 -6.98 -3.99
C MET A 1 -19.89 -7.48 -5.03
N GLU A 2 -18.60 -7.26 -4.79
CA GLU A 2 -17.52 -7.65 -5.70
C GLU A 2 -16.53 -8.54 -4.93
N THR A 3 -15.94 -9.51 -5.61
CA THR A 3 -14.94 -10.41 -5.06
C THR A 3 -13.72 -10.39 -5.96
N VAL A 4 -12.53 -10.27 -5.38
CA VAL A 4 -11.27 -10.20 -6.12
C VAL A 4 -10.38 -11.36 -5.69
N ARG A 5 -9.75 -12.02 -6.67
CA ARG A 5 -8.77 -13.08 -6.46
C ARG A 5 -7.38 -12.50 -6.60
N PHE A 6 -6.56 -12.58 -5.56
CA PHE A 6 -5.27 -11.89 -5.53
C PHE A 6 -4.30 -12.46 -6.58
N ASP A 7 -4.37 -13.76 -6.86
CA ASP A 7 -3.57 -14.46 -7.86
C ASP A 7 -3.91 -14.07 -9.30
N GLU A 8 -5.06 -13.44 -9.55
CA GLU A 8 -5.47 -12.98 -10.88
C GLU A 8 -5.09 -11.52 -11.15
N MET A 9 -4.61 -10.78 -10.14
CA MET A 9 -4.31 -9.35 -10.28
C MET A 9 -2.86 -9.09 -10.68
N GLU A 10 -2.69 -8.13 -11.58
CA GLU A 10 -1.39 -7.63 -12.06
C GLU A 10 -0.57 -7.05 -10.90
N GLU A 11 0.74 -7.31 -10.94
CA GLU A 11 1.72 -6.83 -9.97
C GLU A 11 2.55 -5.72 -10.59
N PHE A 12 2.81 -4.67 -9.82
CA PHE A 12 3.57 -3.50 -10.24
C PHE A 12 4.74 -3.26 -9.31
N ASN A 13 5.95 -3.08 -9.86
CA ASN A 13 7.13 -2.76 -9.06
C ASN A 13 7.17 -1.26 -8.76
N THR A 14 7.14 -0.91 -7.48
CA THR A 14 7.14 0.48 -7.01
C THR A 14 8.27 0.71 -6.00
N PRO A 15 8.67 1.97 -5.73
CA PRO A 15 9.60 2.27 -4.64
C PRO A 15 9.13 1.77 -3.27
N GLU A 16 7.83 1.56 -3.07
CA GLU A 16 7.22 1.07 -1.83
C GLU A 16 7.14 -0.47 -1.76
N GLY A 17 7.49 -1.17 -2.84
CA GLY A 17 7.42 -2.63 -2.95
C GLY A 17 6.61 -3.08 -4.16
N ILE A 18 6.08 -4.31 -4.12
CA ILE A 18 5.29 -4.87 -5.23
C ILE A 18 3.81 -4.65 -4.91
N MET A 19 3.19 -3.73 -5.64
CA MET A 19 1.78 -3.37 -5.48
C MET A 19 0.89 -4.21 -6.37
N LYS A 20 -0.25 -4.60 -5.81
CA LYS A 20 -1.33 -5.30 -6.50
C LYS A 20 -2.65 -4.57 -6.21
N PRO A 21 -3.09 -3.69 -7.12
CA PRO A 21 -4.39 -3.03 -7.01
C PRO A 21 -5.51 -4.08 -6.96
N LEU A 22 -6.33 -4.07 -5.92
CA LEU A 22 -7.40 -5.04 -5.75
C LEU A 22 -8.75 -4.44 -6.12
N PHE A 23 -9.05 -3.25 -5.60
CA PHE A 23 -10.34 -2.61 -5.79
C PHE A 23 -10.19 -1.09 -5.77
N VAL A 24 -10.98 -0.39 -6.58
CA VAL A 24 -11.05 1.07 -6.59
C VAL A 24 -12.49 1.51 -6.74
N SER A 25 -12.86 2.52 -5.96
CA SER A 25 -14.10 3.29 -6.08
C SER A 25 -13.81 4.74 -5.71
N GLU A 26 -14.82 5.61 -5.84
CA GLU A 26 -14.70 7.00 -5.36
C GLU A 26 -14.50 7.12 -3.84
N LYS A 27 -14.79 6.07 -3.06
CA LYS A 27 -14.70 6.09 -1.58
C LYS A 27 -13.42 5.46 -1.06
N ILE A 28 -12.98 4.38 -1.68
CA ILE A 28 -11.81 3.62 -1.24
C ILE A 28 -11.04 3.05 -2.41
N ALA A 29 -9.73 2.95 -2.23
CA ALA A 29 -8.85 2.08 -2.99
C ALA A 29 -8.24 1.05 -2.07
N VAL A 30 -8.16 -0.20 -2.51
CA VAL A 30 -7.58 -1.31 -1.76
C VAL A 30 -6.44 -1.89 -2.58
N ILE A 31 -5.26 -1.98 -1.99
CA ILE A 31 -4.03 -2.45 -2.63
C ILE A 31 -3.39 -3.49 -1.72
N HIS A 32 -3.02 -4.64 -2.26
CA HIS A 32 -2.10 -5.55 -1.57
C HIS A 32 -0.67 -5.12 -1.89
N LEU A 33 0.17 -5.03 -0.87
CA LEU A 33 1.56 -4.66 -1.00
C LEU A 33 2.43 -5.79 -0.44
N LYS A 34 3.27 -6.38 -1.29
CA LYS A 34 4.40 -7.19 -0.84
C LYS A 34 5.60 -6.27 -0.62
N ILE A 35 6.20 -6.37 0.54
CA ILE A 35 7.28 -5.49 1.01
C ILE A 35 8.56 -6.33 1.05
N PRO A 36 9.51 -6.11 0.11
CA PRO A 36 10.75 -6.87 0.06
C PRO A 36 11.62 -6.70 1.32
N SER A 37 12.40 -7.73 1.64
CA SER A 37 13.45 -7.63 2.67
C SER A 37 14.47 -6.54 2.29
N GLY A 38 14.87 -5.75 3.28
CA GLY A 38 15.81 -4.63 3.13
C GLY A 38 15.20 -3.36 2.55
N LEU A 39 13.90 -3.33 2.25
CA LEU A 39 13.26 -2.12 1.71
C LEU A 39 13.34 -0.96 2.73
N LYS A 40 13.71 0.21 2.22
CA LYS A 40 13.64 1.48 2.95
C LYS A 40 13.02 2.55 2.07
N VAL A 41 11.94 3.15 2.57
CA VAL A 41 11.20 4.23 1.92
C VAL A 41 11.35 5.49 2.77
N GLU A 42 11.86 6.56 2.17
CA GLU A 42 12.02 7.84 2.85
C GLU A 42 10.66 8.45 3.22
N PRO A 43 10.54 9.12 4.38
CA PRO A 43 9.28 9.66 4.83
C PRO A 43 8.65 10.64 3.84
N HIS A 44 7.42 10.36 3.41
CA HIS A 44 6.62 11.22 2.55
C HIS A 44 5.14 11.19 2.97
N SER A 45 4.30 12.01 2.35
CA SER A 45 2.90 12.17 2.74
C SER A 45 1.98 12.18 1.52
N HIS A 46 0.75 11.73 1.74
CA HIS A 46 -0.34 11.84 0.77
C HIS A 46 -1.41 12.83 1.24
N SER A 47 -2.20 13.38 0.31
CA SER A 47 -3.27 14.36 0.57
C SER A 47 -4.52 13.75 1.22
N ARG A 48 -4.57 12.41 1.35
CA ARG A 48 -5.72 11.62 1.81
C ARG A 48 -5.33 10.69 2.94
N ASP A 49 -6.31 10.36 3.77
CA ASP A 49 -6.14 9.38 4.84
C ASP A 49 -5.90 7.98 4.26
N GLY A 50 -5.07 7.21 4.95
CA GLY A 50 -4.75 5.83 4.64
C GLY A 50 -4.85 4.93 5.85
N LEU A 51 -5.08 3.65 5.59
CA LEU A 51 -4.93 2.56 6.55
C LEU A 51 -3.93 1.56 6.00
N MET A 52 -3.09 1.02 6.86
CA MET A 52 -2.24 -0.12 6.56
C MET A 52 -2.57 -1.23 7.56
N ILE A 53 -2.98 -2.38 7.04
CA ILE A 53 -3.16 -3.60 7.82
C ILE A 53 -2.01 -4.52 7.47
N LEU A 54 -1.13 -4.80 8.43
CA LEU A 54 -0.03 -5.74 8.21
C LEU A 54 -0.57 -7.17 8.34
N ILE A 55 -0.46 -7.98 7.31
CA ILE A 55 -1.02 -9.35 7.29
C ILE A 55 0.06 -10.43 7.45
N LYS A 56 1.33 -10.07 7.25
CA LYS A 56 2.48 -10.96 7.40
C LYS A 56 3.73 -10.16 7.77
N GLY A 57 4.62 -10.77 8.55
CA GLY A 57 5.94 -10.21 8.85
C GLY A 57 5.89 -9.05 9.84
N LYS A 58 6.89 -8.17 9.74
CA LYS A 58 7.08 -6.99 10.58
C LYS A 58 7.58 -5.82 9.74
N VAL A 59 7.07 -4.63 10.02
CA VAL A 59 7.44 -3.39 9.33
C VAL A 59 7.61 -2.29 10.36
N LYS A 60 8.64 -1.44 10.21
CA LYS A 60 8.78 -0.22 11.00
C LYS A 60 8.21 0.95 10.21
N LEU A 61 7.19 1.61 10.76
CA LEU A 61 6.68 2.89 10.28
C LEU A 61 7.22 4.01 11.17
N ASN A 62 8.10 4.84 10.65
CA ASN A 62 8.88 5.81 11.44
C ASN A 62 9.56 5.13 12.66
N ASP A 63 9.04 5.37 13.88
CA ASP A 63 9.55 4.81 15.14
C ASP A 63 8.69 3.69 15.74
N ILE A 64 7.61 3.29 15.05
CA ILE A 64 6.67 2.27 15.50
C ILE A 64 6.91 0.98 14.72
N GLU A 65 7.13 -0.13 15.41
CA GLU A 65 7.14 -1.47 14.79
C GLU A 65 5.71 -2.03 14.76
N LEU A 66 5.23 -2.36 13.57
CA LEU A 66 4.02 -3.14 13.33
C LEU A 66 4.37 -4.62 13.15
N LYS A 67 3.53 -5.50 13.67
CA LYS A 67 3.54 -6.95 13.40
C LYS A 67 2.23 -7.38 12.73
N ALA A 68 2.22 -8.59 12.18
CA ALA A 68 1.02 -9.14 11.57
C ALA A 68 -0.21 -9.01 12.49
N ILE A 69 -1.35 -8.63 11.89
CA ILE A 69 -2.65 -8.32 12.50
C ILE A 69 -2.72 -6.91 13.14
N ASP A 70 -1.63 -6.14 13.14
CA ASP A 70 -1.70 -4.73 13.52
C ASP A 70 -2.28 -3.86 12.38
N LEU A 71 -2.92 -2.77 12.78
CA LEU A 71 -3.46 -1.72 11.90
C LEU A 71 -2.80 -0.38 12.26
N ALA A 72 -2.36 0.34 11.24
CA ALA A 72 -1.95 1.73 11.34
C ALA A 72 -2.93 2.62 10.57
N TYR A 73 -3.42 3.65 11.24
CA TYR A 73 -4.11 4.77 10.60
C TYR A 73 -3.10 5.88 10.33
N ILE A 74 -3.08 6.36 9.09
CA ILE A 74 -2.15 7.37 8.59
C ILE A 74 -2.99 8.57 8.13
N PRO A 75 -3.03 9.66 8.90
CA PRO A 75 -3.78 10.86 8.52
C PRO A 75 -3.22 11.51 7.25
N ALA A 76 -4.09 12.22 6.52
CA ALA A 76 -3.69 13.09 5.42
C ALA A 76 -2.57 14.05 5.85
N ASN A 77 -1.58 14.20 4.98
CA ASN A 77 -0.39 15.03 5.15
C ASN A 77 0.56 14.60 6.28
N PHE A 78 0.32 13.45 6.93
CA PHE A 78 1.30 12.87 7.85
C PHE A 78 2.46 12.25 7.06
N ARG A 79 3.70 12.56 7.46
CA ARG A 79 4.90 11.99 6.82
C ARG A 79 5.23 10.63 7.43
N VAL A 80 5.14 9.59 6.61
CA VAL A 80 5.43 8.21 7.00
C VAL A 80 6.57 7.68 6.14
N GLY A 81 7.62 7.18 6.80
CA GLY A 81 8.66 6.35 6.19
C GLY A 81 8.47 4.89 6.59
N MET A 82 9.04 3.99 5.81
CA MET A 82 8.88 2.55 5.99
C MET A 82 10.23 1.85 5.92
N GLU A 83 10.52 0.99 6.90
CA GLU A 83 11.68 0.10 6.88
C GLU A 83 11.22 -1.35 7.08
N CYS A 84 11.71 -2.25 6.25
CA CYS A 84 11.35 -3.67 6.28
C CYS A 84 12.61 -4.54 6.30
N LYS A 85 12.91 -5.19 7.42
CA LYS A 85 14.12 -6.04 7.55
C LYS A 85 13.95 -7.39 6.86
N GLU A 86 12.79 -8.01 7.04
CA GLU A 86 12.41 -9.28 6.44
C GLU A 86 11.20 -9.07 5.53
N GLU A 87 10.90 -10.02 4.64
CA GLU A 87 9.72 -9.91 3.77
C GLU A 87 8.44 -9.77 4.60
N ALA A 88 7.57 -8.84 4.19
CA ALA A 88 6.28 -8.60 4.82
C ALA A 88 5.19 -8.37 3.78
N GLU A 89 3.93 -8.46 4.21
CA GLU A 89 2.78 -8.19 3.34
C GLU A 89 1.74 -7.36 4.08
N SER A 90 1.11 -6.43 3.36
CA SER A 90 0.07 -5.55 3.90
C SER A 90 -1.08 -5.34 2.94
N ILE A 91 -2.22 -4.91 3.50
CA ILE A 91 -3.32 -4.31 2.76
C ILE A 91 -3.31 -2.82 3.04
N LEU A 92 -3.16 -2.03 1.99
CA LEU A 92 -3.30 -0.58 2.02
C LEU A 92 -4.73 -0.22 1.62
N ILE A 93 -5.35 0.67 2.38
CA ILE A 93 -6.66 1.23 2.08
C ILE A 93 -6.56 2.75 2.05
N SER A 94 -6.73 3.35 0.89
CA SER A 94 -6.76 4.81 0.74
C SER A 94 -8.20 5.31 0.73
N MET A 95 -8.49 6.34 1.52
CA MET A 95 -9.83 6.92 1.63
C MET A 95 -10.01 8.07 0.64
N ASN A 96 -11.13 8.10 -0.08
CA ASN A 96 -11.45 9.09 -1.12
C ASN A 96 -10.26 9.31 -2.09
N PRO A 97 -9.80 8.24 -2.78
CA PRO A 97 -8.64 8.31 -3.67
C PRO A 97 -8.87 9.31 -4.81
N GLU A 98 -7.78 9.85 -5.37
CA GLU A 98 -7.86 10.79 -6.50
C GLU A 98 -8.19 10.11 -7.83
N TYR A 99 -8.00 8.79 -7.91
CA TYR A 99 -8.32 7.94 -9.04
C TYR A 99 -9.66 7.22 -8.83
N LYS A 100 -10.40 7.03 -9.92
CA LYS A 100 -11.80 6.59 -9.90
C LYS A 100 -12.00 5.14 -10.35
N SER A 101 -10.99 4.51 -10.93
CA SER A 101 -11.06 3.13 -11.39
C SER A 101 -9.77 2.36 -11.21
N LEU A 102 -9.87 1.03 -11.28
CA LEU A 102 -8.69 0.16 -11.27
C LEU A 102 -7.76 0.45 -12.46
N ASP A 103 -8.32 0.69 -13.65
CA ASP A 103 -7.52 0.97 -14.85
C ASP A 103 -6.74 2.29 -14.73
N GLU A 104 -7.33 3.30 -14.09
CA GLU A 104 -6.65 4.57 -13.82
C GLU A 104 -5.47 4.36 -12.85
N LEU A 105 -5.69 3.66 -11.74
CA LEU A 105 -4.62 3.32 -10.80
C LEU A 105 -3.51 2.49 -11.48
N LYS A 106 -3.88 1.45 -12.24
CA LYS A 106 -2.90 0.65 -13.00
C LYS A 106 -2.12 1.51 -13.99
N SER A 107 -2.76 2.45 -14.69
CA SER A 107 -2.08 3.36 -15.61
C SER A 107 -1.08 4.27 -14.89
N ILE A 108 -1.39 4.73 -13.67
CA ILE A 108 -0.46 5.50 -12.83
C ILE A 108 0.72 4.62 -12.42
N LEU A 109 0.48 3.41 -11.91
CA LEU A 109 1.53 2.50 -11.45
C LEU A 109 2.49 2.12 -12.58
N ARG A 110 2.00 1.84 -13.79
CA ARG A 110 2.86 1.58 -14.96
C ARG A 110 3.78 2.74 -15.34
N ARG A 111 3.46 3.98 -14.95
CA ARG A 111 4.34 5.14 -15.17
C ARG A 111 5.41 5.27 -14.09
N LEU A 112 5.21 4.60 -12.96
CA LEU A 112 6.14 4.55 -11.84
C LEU A 112 7.06 3.33 -11.91
N GLU A 113 6.65 2.29 -12.62
CA GLU A 113 7.54 1.23 -13.10
C GLU A 113 8.57 1.87 -14.04
N GLY A 114 9.82 1.95 -13.58
CA GLY A 114 10.95 2.47 -14.35
C GLY A 114 11.24 1.65 -15.60
#